data_AF-A0A0A1YMZ3-F1
#
_entry.id   AF-A0A0A1YMZ3-F1
#
_cell.length_a   1.000
_cell.length_b   1.000
_cell.length_c   1.000
_cell.angle_alpha   90.00
_cell.angle_beta   90.00
_cell.angle_gamma   90.00
#
_symmetry.space_group_name_H-M   'P 1'
#
loop_
_entity.id
_entity.type
_entity.pdbx_description
1 polymer ?
#
loop_
_entity_poly.entity_id
_entity_poly.type
_entity_poly.pdbx_seq_one_letter_code
_entity_poly.pdbx_strand_id
1 'polypeptide(L)'
;MTPTQDEDSFWKETSEDKRQVDDLCAALQRRAQCNQPMSGFQLKNAELTGIDLVNHGSHHGYVLHNADLYRANLQSAHLFALDLRGSSLMKADLRHANLHCADLRDCNLLGIRLEGARLDNIIWDQQLLQERQGRALLHDGNSAAAIQLFQEAEETYRNLRLHLEKAGLFEQAGLFFHREMVMRRLQIPRYSAKRLLSWLVDLFSGYGEKPLNVVLFSLGLIGFCGLLYFLVGVQQGDRPMGIAFEHSLMSNLMDLLGCLYFSVVTFTTLGYGDISPHGLARPIAAFEAFVGSFTMALFVVVFVKKMTR
;
A
#
# COMPACT_ATOMS: atom_id res chain seq x y z
N MET A 1 37.60 -16.10 17.70
CA MET A 1 37.61 -15.55 19.08
C MET A 1 36.20 -15.13 19.39
N THR A 2 35.58 -15.69 20.43
CA THR A 2 34.27 -15.23 20.90
C THR A 2 34.44 -13.83 21.50
N PRO A 3 33.68 -12.81 21.05
CA PRO A 3 33.73 -11.50 21.68
C PRO A 3 33.34 -11.64 23.15
N THR A 4 34.11 -11.01 24.04
CA THR A 4 33.84 -11.00 25.48
C THR A 4 32.57 -10.20 25.76
N GLN A 5 31.88 -10.48 26.86
CA GLN A 5 30.67 -9.73 27.25
C GLN A 5 30.90 -8.20 27.36
N ASP A 6 32.15 -7.77 27.52
CA ASP A 6 32.58 -6.37 27.50
C ASP A 6 32.60 -5.73 26.10
N GLU A 7 32.72 -6.49 25.01
CA GLU A 7 32.67 -5.90 23.66
C GLU A 7 31.24 -5.53 23.26
N ASP A 8 30.25 -6.31 23.68
CA ASP A 8 28.84 -6.04 23.40
C ASP A 8 28.27 -4.89 24.25
N SER A 9 28.87 -4.59 25.41
CA SER A 9 28.46 -3.45 26.24
C SER A 9 28.74 -2.13 25.52
N PHE A 10 29.90 -1.97 24.90
CA PHE A 10 30.22 -0.83 24.03
C PHE A 10 29.16 -0.62 22.94
N TRP A 11 28.71 -1.70 22.29
CA TRP A 11 27.73 -1.59 21.22
C TRP A 11 26.32 -1.19 21.70
N LYS A 12 25.96 -1.53 22.94
CA LYS A 12 24.63 -1.29 23.52
C LYS A 12 24.55 -0.06 24.42
N GLU A 13 25.69 0.53 24.77
CA GLU A 13 25.76 1.73 25.59
C GLU A 13 25.07 2.91 24.90
N THR A 14 24.08 3.51 25.57
CA THR A 14 23.29 4.63 25.03
C THR A 14 23.89 6.00 25.38
N SER A 15 24.79 6.04 26.36
CA SER A 15 25.39 7.27 26.88
C SER A 15 26.52 7.80 26.00
N GLU A 16 27.19 6.93 25.23
CA GLU A 16 28.29 7.31 24.35
C GLU A 16 27.81 7.68 22.94
N ASP A 17 28.20 8.87 22.49
CA ASP A 17 27.93 9.35 21.14
C ASP A 17 29.01 8.82 20.17
N LYS A 18 28.63 7.87 19.32
CA LYS A 18 29.59 7.15 18.44
C LYS A 18 30.03 7.93 17.20
N ARG A 19 29.80 9.25 17.17
CA ARG A 19 30.22 10.13 16.07
C ARG A 19 31.73 10.22 15.88
N GLN A 20 32.50 10.17 16.96
CA GLN A 20 33.94 10.43 16.97
C GLN A 20 34.77 9.17 17.25
N VAL A 21 34.16 8.00 17.14
CA VAL A 21 34.89 6.74 17.32
C VAL A 21 35.68 6.46 16.05
N ASP A 22 37.00 6.66 16.13
CA ASP A 22 37.93 6.27 15.07
C ASP A 22 37.79 4.76 14.79
N ASP A 23 37.86 4.38 13.51
CA ASP A 23 37.73 2.99 13.04
C ASP A 23 36.41 2.27 13.38
N LEU A 24 35.32 3.01 13.67
CA LEU A 24 34.00 2.41 13.96
C LEU A 24 33.52 1.46 12.85
N CYS A 25 33.73 1.82 11.57
CA CYS A 25 33.42 0.94 10.43
C CYS A 25 34.15 -0.39 10.53
N ALA A 26 35.47 -0.37 10.71
CA ALA A 26 36.29 -1.57 10.76
C ALA A 26 35.98 -2.41 12.01
N ALA A 27 35.65 -1.77 13.13
CA ALA A 27 35.19 -2.46 14.34
C ALA A 27 33.85 -3.17 14.11
N LEU A 28 32.87 -2.49 13.50
CA LEU A 28 31.56 -3.07 13.22
C LEU A 28 31.64 -4.20 12.20
N GLN A 29 32.48 -4.08 11.17
CA GLN A 29 32.74 -5.14 10.20
C GLN A 29 33.35 -6.38 10.83
N ARG A 30 34.38 -6.22 11.67
CA ARG A 30 34.97 -7.32 12.45
C ARG A 30 33.92 -7.97 13.35
N ARG A 31 33.07 -7.16 13.99
CA ARG A 31 31.98 -7.65 14.85
C ARG A 31 30.92 -8.42 14.06
N ALA A 32 30.63 -8.02 12.83
CA ALA A 32 29.71 -8.72 11.94
C ALA A 32 30.27 -10.07 11.48
N GLN A 33 31.57 -10.13 11.15
CA GLN A 33 32.26 -11.37 10.74
C GLN A 33 32.22 -12.49 11.80
N CYS A 34 32.01 -12.15 13.07
CA CYS A 34 31.80 -13.14 14.14
C CYS A 34 30.49 -13.93 14.01
N ASN A 35 29.61 -13.60 13.03
CA ASN A 35 28.31 -14.24 12.80
C ASN A 35 27.38 -14.25 14.03
N GLN A 36 27.62 -13.38 15.00
CA GLN A 36 26.76 -13.20 16.15
C GLN A 36 25.80 -12.02 15.91
N PRO A 37 24.51 -12.15 16.29
CA PRO A 37 23.55 -11.06 16.19
C PRO A 37 24.07 -9.76 16.80
N MET A 38 23.88 -8.65 16.10
CA MET A 38 24.20 -7.29 16.53
C MET A 38 22.94 -6.58 17.04
N SER A 39 22.19 -7.29 17.87
CA SER A 39 20.87 -6.88 18.35
C SER A 39 20.94 -5.68 19.28
N GLY A 40 20.16 -4.64 19.01
CA GLY A 40 20.05 -3.50 19.92
C GLY A 40 21.24 -2.54 19.91
N PHE A 41 22.07 -2.61 18.87
CA PHE A 41 23.26 -1.76 18.76
C PHE A 41 22.86 -0.28 18.67
N GLN A 42 23.43 0.53 19.55
CA GLN A 42 23.25 1.97 19.58
C GLN A 42 24.28 2.60 18.64
N LEU A 43 23.87 2.94 17.41
CA LEU A 43 24.70 3.48 16.33
C LEU A 43 24.19 4.86 15.89
N LYS A 44 23.61 5.60 16.85
CA LYS A 44 23.06 6.91 16.62
C LYS A 44 24.14 7.87 16.14
N ASN A 45 23.84 8.59 15.05
CA ASN A 45 24.76 9.49 14.34
C ASN A 45 26.08 8.82 13.89
N ALA A 46 26.17 7.49 13.83
CA ALA A 46 27.41 6.80 13.46
C ALA A 46 27.84 7.16 12.03
N GLU A 47 29.15 7.36 11.84
CA GLU A 47 29.76 7.56 10.54
C GLU A 47 30.14 6.20 9.95
N LEU A 48 29.31 5.68 9.05
CA LEU A 48 29.38 4.34 8.47
C LEU A 48 29.43 4.39 6.93
N THR A 49 29.99 5.47 6.37
CA THR A 49 30.11 5.64 4.91
C THR A 49 30.90 4.50 4.30
N GLY A 50 30.36 3.89 3.25
CA GLY A 50 30.99 2.79 2.51
C GLY A 50 31.12 1.49 3.29
N ILE A 51 30.46 1.35 4.45
CA ILE A 51 30.57 0.12 5.24
C ILE A 51 30.10 -1.09 4.43
N ASP A 52 30.88 -2.15 4.49
CA ASP A 52 30.52 -3.45 3.92
C ASP A 52 30.01 -4.40 5.01
N LEU A 53 28.70 -4.59 5.06
CA LEU A 53 28.01 -5.56 5.91
C LEU A 53 27.41 -6.70 5.07
N VAL A 54 28.07 -7.08 3.98
CA VAL A 54 27.69 -8.25 3.18
C VAL A 54 28.29 -9.51 3.78
N ASN A 55 27.45 -10.53 4.00
CA ASN A 55 27.92 -11.84 4.41
C ASN A 55 28.28 -12.68 3.18
N HIS A 56 29.53 -12.58 2.71
CA HIS A 56 29.99 -13.33 1.54
C HIS A 56 30.00 -14.86 1.73
N GLY A 57 29.97 -15.35 2.97
CA GLY A 57 29.98 -16.77 3.29
C GLY A 57 28.60 -17.41 3.38
N SER A 58 27.51 -16.64 3.23
CA SER A 58 26.14 -17.11 3.43
C SER A 58 25.18 -16.45 2.43
N HIS A 59 24.07 -17.13 2.12
CA HIS A 59 22.96 -16.51 1.40
C HIS A 59 22.15 -15.54 2.27
N HIS A 60 22.29 -15.62 3.60
CA HIS A 60 21.66 -14.72 4.56
C HIS A 60 22.65 -13.62 4.96
N GLY A 61 22.21 -12.37 4.98
CA GLY A 61 23.03 -11.26 5.47
C GLY A 61 23.22 -11.30 6.99
N TYR A 62 24.00 -10.35 7.50
CA TYR A 62 24.17 -10.21 8.94
C TYR A 62 22.89 -9.74 9.63
N VAL A 63 22.85 -9.89 10.95
CA VAL A 63 21.69 -9.62 11.77
C VAL A 63 21.95 -8.36 12.60
N LEU A 64 21.25 -7.27 12.30
CA LEU A 64 21.34 -5.94 12.93
C LEU A 64 19.95 -5.44 13.34
N HIS A 65 19.14 -6.31 13.97
CA HIS A 65 17.78 -5.96 14.39
C HIS A 65 17.76 -5.06 15.63
N ASN A 66 16.69 -4.26 15.73
CA ASN A 66 16.45 -3.31 16.82
C ASN A 66 17.60 -2.32 17.05
N ALA A 67 18.43 -2.06 16.04
CA ALA A 67 19.53 -1.11 16.15
C ALA A 67 19.00 0.34 16.09
N ASP A 68 19.63 1.25 16.83
CA ASP A 68 19.38 2.68 16.67
C ASP A 68 20.39 3.26 15.67
N LEU A 69 19.94 3.48 14.44
CA LEU A 69 20.69 4.12 13.36
C LEU A 69 20.17 5.55 13.10
N TYR A 70 19.57 6.20 14.11
CA TYR A 70 19.07 7.56 13.99
C TYR A 70 20.17 8.50 13.49
N ARG A 71 19.96 9.13 12.32
CA ARG A 71 20.93 10.00 11.63
C ARG A 71 22.29 9.35 11.32
N ALA A 72 22.39 8.02 11.29
CA ALA A 72 23.62 7.36 10.86
C ALA A 72 23.91 7.69 9.39
N ASN A 73 25.17 7.87 9.06
CA ASN A 73 25.63 8.05 7.69
C ASN A 73 26.03 6.69 7.11
N LEU A 74 25.20 6.13 6.23
CA LEU A 74 25.37 4.85 5.54
C LEU A 74 25.50 5.07 4.02
N GLN A 75 26.02 6.23 3.60
CA GLN A 75 26.22 6.53 2.20
C GLN A 75 27.11 5.48 1.54
N SER A 76 26.71 5.00 0.36
CA SER A 76 27.42 3.95 -0.39
C SER A 76 27.66 2.64 0.38
N ALA A 77 26.93 2.40 1.48
CA ALA A 77 27.07 1.17 2.26
C ALA A 77 26.61 -0.07 1.46
N HIS A 78 27.29 -1.20 1.65
CA HIS A 78 26.90 -2.49 1.10
C HIS A 78 26.12 -3.29 2.16
N LEU A 79 24.79 -3.33 2.03
CA LEU A 79 23.85 -3.88 3.01
C LEU A 79 23.01 -5.02 2.40
N PHE A 80 23.60 -5.78 1.46
CA PHE A 80 22.91 -6.88 0.78
C PHE A 80 22.41 -7.92 1.79
N ALA A 81 21.11 -8.25 1.69
CA ALA A 81 20.42 -9.20 2.55
C ALA A 81 20.50 -8.92 4.07
N LEU A 82 20.87 -7.70 4.47
CA LEU A 82 21.02 -7.33 5.87
C LEU A 82 19.66 -7.32 6.57
N ASP A 83 19.59 -7.96 7.74
CA ASP A 83 18.40 -7.97 8.57
C ASP A 83 18.40 -6.78 9.53
N LEU A 84 17.59 -5.76 9.22
CA LEU A 84 17.46 -4.52 9.98
C LEU A 84 16.16 -4.48 10.79
N ARG A 85 15.45 -5.61 10.96
CA ARG A 85 14.10 -5.62 11.54
C ARG A 85 14.00 -4.85 12.84
N GLY A 86 12.97 -4.02 12.98
CA GLY A 86 12.73 -3.23 14.19
C GLY A 86 13.73 -2.09 14.44
N SER A 87 14.70 -1.88 13.54
CA SER A 87 15.70 -0.81 13.70
C SER A 87 15.14 0.57 13.40
N SER A 88 15.72 1.58 14.03
CA SER A 88 15.43 2.98 13.75
C SER A 88 16.38 3.53 12.71
N LEU A 89 15.93 3.71 11.47
CA LEU A 89 16.65 4.38 10.38
C LEU A 89 16.19 5.83 10.20
N MET A 90 15.56 6.40 11.23
CA MET A 90 14.99 7.74 11.16
C MET A 90 16.09 8.76 10.84
N LYS A 91 15.91 9.50 9.75
CA LYS A 91 16.86 10.47 9.20
C LYS A 91 18.24 9.90 8.84
N ALA A 92 18.38 8.57 8.70
CA ALA A 92 19.60 7.96 8.24
C ALA A 92 19.88 8.31 6.75
N ASP A 93 21.16 8.43 6.41
CA ASP A 93 21.60 8.72 5.04
C ASP A 93 22.05 7.44 4.34
N LEU A 94 21.22 6.91 3.44
CA LEU A 94 21.46 5.67 2.69
C LEU A 94 21.65 5.96 1.19
N ARG A 95 22.09 7.19 0.84
CA ARG A 95 22.31 7.54 -0.57
C ARG A 95 23.37 6.63 -1.18
N HIS A 96 23.09 6.13 -2.38
CA HIS A 96 23.93 5.16 -3.10
C HIS A 96 24.17 3.81 -2.38
N ALA A 97 23.49 3.54 -1.27
CA ALA A 97 23.63 2.28 -0.55
C ALA A 97 22.99 1.12 -1.32
N ASN A 98 23.55 -0.08 -1.16
CA ASN A 98 22.99 -1.30 -1.70
C ASN A 98 22.13 -2.01 -0.64
N LEU A 99 20.80 -1.83 -0.71
CA LEU A 99 19.81 -2.49 0.18
C LEU A 99 19.16 -3.70 -0.50
N HIS A 100 19.76 -4.24 -1.56
CA HIS A 100 19.19 -5.37 -2.28
C HIS A 100 18.93 -6.56 -1.33
N CYS A 101 17.70 -7.09 -1.34
CA CYS A 101 17.23 -8.16 -0.45
C CYS A 101 17.27 -7.86 1.06
N ALA A 102 17.48 -6.60 1.48
CA ALA A 102 17.49 -6.25 2.90
C ALA A 102 16.09 -6.38 3.53
N ASP A 103 16.05 -6.68 4.84
CA ASP A 103 14.81 -6.78 5.61
C ASP A 103 14.59 -5.52 6.44
N LEU A 104 13.61 -4.71 6.02
CA LEU A 104 13.24 -3.45 6.65
C LEU A 104 11.89 -3.54 7.39
N ARG A 105 11.44 -4.75 7.75
CA ARG A 105 10.18 -4.91 8.50
C ARG A 105 10.29 -4.26 9.88
N ASP A 106 9.19 -3.68 10.34
CA ASP A 106 9.11 -2.96 11.63
C ASP A 106 10.11 -1.78 11.79
N CYS A 107 10.80 -1.34 10.74
CA CYS A 107 11.74 -0.23 10.84
C CYS A 107 11.06 1.13 10.95
N ASN A 108 11.67 2.06 11.71
CA ASN A 108 11.32 3.47 11.61
C ASN A 108 12.11 4.11 10.46
N LEU A 109 11.42 4.45 9.37
CA LEU A 109 12.00 4.98 8.13
C LEU A 109 11.76 6.50 7.96
N LEU A 110 11.28 7.20 9.00
CA LEU A 110 10.91 8.60 8.89
C LEU A 110 12.11 9.48 8.51
N GLY A 111 12.02 10.17 7.38
CA GLY A 111 13.06 11.07 6.89
C GLY A 111 14.32 10.39 6.34
N ILE A 112 14.29 9.08 6.09
CA ILE A 112 15.38 8.33 5.46
C ILE A 112 15.75 8.91 4.09
N ARG A 113 17.03 8.92 3.73
CA ARG A 113 17.49 9.36 2.40
C ARG A 113 17.90 8.17 1.55
N LEU A 114 17.23 7.95 0.43
CA LEU A 114 17.45 6.77 -0.44
C LEU A 114 17.84 7.15 -1.87
N GLU A 115 18.39 8.35 -2.08
CA GLU A 115 18.79 8.81 -3.41
C GLU A 115 19.87 7.91 -4.01
N GLY A 116 19.59 7.31 -5.17
CA GLY A 116 20.51 6.38 -5.84
C GLY A 116 20.72 5.05 -5.12
N ALA A 117 19.96 4.75 -4.05
CA ALA A 117 20.03 3.46 -3.37
C ALA A 117 19.45 2.33 -4.24
N ARG A 118 20.03 1.12 -4.13
CA ARG A 118 19.46 -0.07 -4.77
C ARG A 118 18.40 -0.68 -3.85
N LEU A 119 17.15 -0.68 -4.31
CA LEU A 119 15.97 -1.05 -3.52
C LEU A 119 15.31 -2.37 -3.98
N ASP A 120 15.98 -3.11 -4.85
CA ASP A 120 15.47 -4.35 -5.44
C ASP A 120 15.23 -5.41 -4.35
N ASN A 121 14.06 -6.05 -4.38
CA ASN A 121 13.69 -7.16 -3.47
C ASN A 121 13.78 -6.85 -1.97
N ILE A 122 13.66 -5.59 -1.55
CA ILE A 122 13.54 -5.27 -0.13
C ILE A 122 12.29 -5.94 0.46
N ILE A 123 12.46 -6.51 1.65
CA ILE A 123 11.36 -7.08 2.43
C ILE A 123 10.76 -5.95 3.29
N TRP A 124 9.56 -5.54 2.92
CA TRP A 124 8.79 -4.53 3.64
C TRP A 124 7.78 -5.18 4.59
N ASP A 125 7.36 -4.44 5.61
CA ASP A 125 6.20 -4.82 6.41
C ASP A 125 4.89 -4.47 5.68
N GLN A 126 3.78 -5.12 6.03
CA GLN A 126 2.46 -4.82 5.47
C GLN A 126 1.99 -3.41 5.82
N GLN A 127 2.42 -2.89 6.97
CA GLN A 127 2.07 -1.58 7.50
C GLN A 127 3.28 -0.98 8.22
N LEU A 128 3.58 0.30 7.98
CA LEU A 128 4.61 1.00 8.75
C LEU A 128 4.27 1.01 10.24
N LEU A 129 5.32 1.08 11.07
CA LEU A 129 5.21 1.16 12.53
C LEU A 129 4.27 2.31 12.96
N GLN A 130 4.45 3.51 12.38
CA GLN A 130 3.62 4.68 12.65
C GLN A 130 2.16 4.47 12.25
N GLU A 131 1.88 3.76 11.14
CA GLU A 131 0.50 3.44 10.76
C GLU A 131 -0.18 2.56 11.82
N ARG A 132 0.51 1.51 12.29
CA ARG A 132 -0.02 0.60 13.32
C ARG A 132 -0.26 1.34 14.64
N GLN A 133 0.72 2.12 15.09
CA GLN A 133 0.60 2.91 16.31
C GLN A 133 -0.51 3.97 16.21
N GLY A 134 -0.63 4.65 15.05
CA GLY A 134 -1.69 5.63 14.82
C GLY A 134 -3.08 5.01 14.85
N ARG A 135 -3.26 3.80 14.29
CA ARG A 135 -4.52 3.05 14.37
C ARG A 135 -4.87 2.65 15.79
N ALA A 136 -3.90 2.21 16.59
CA ALA A 136 -4.09 1.88 17.99
C ALA A 136 -4.55 3.12 18.79
N LEU A 137 -3.86 4.25 18.64
CA LEU A 137 -4.25 5.51 19.32
C LEU A 137 -5.63 6.02 18.88
N LEU A 138 -5.99 5.83 17.60
CA LEU A 138 -7.31 6.19 17.10
C LEU A 138 -8.43 5.32 17.71
N HIS A 139 -8.13 4.05 17.99
CA HIS A 139 -9.02 3.13 18.70
C HIS A 139 -9.18 3.56 20.17
N ASP A 140 -8.08 3.99 20.80
CA ASP A 140 -8.05 4.45 22.20
C ASP A 140 -8.64 5.87 22.40
N GLY A 141 -9.16 6.49 21.32
CA GLY A 141 -9.80 7.81 21.35
C GLY A 141 -8.82 9.00 21.29
N ASN A 142 -7.50 8.76 21.29
CA ASN A 142 -6.49 9.80 21.17
C ASN A 142 -6.28 10.21 19.70
N SER A 143 -7.27 10.93 19.15
CA SER A 143 -7.29 11.32 17.74
C SER A 143 -6.16 12.29 17.37
N ALA A 144 -5.72 13.15 18.29
CA ALA A 144 -4.70 14.15 18.00
C ALA A 144 -3.32 13.51 17.77
N ALA A 145 -2.92 12.61 18.68
CA ALA A 145 -1.66 11.87 18.53
C ALA A 145 -1.72 10.88 17.36
N ALA A 146 -2.89 10.28 17.09
CA ALA A 146 -3.07 9.44 15.91
C ALA A 146 -2.85 10.21 14.60
N ILE A 147 -3.34 11.45 14.50
CA ILE A 147 -3.14 12.30 13.31
C ILE A 147 -1.66 12.61 13.09
N GLN A 148 -0.88 12.87 14.15
CA GLN A 148 0.57 13.07 14.03
C GLN A 148 1.27 11.84 13.46
N LEU A 149 0.96 10.65 13.96
CA LEU A 149 1.51 9.40 13.42
C LEU A 149 1.09 9.14 11.97
N PHE A 150 -0.14 9.49 11.58
CA PHE A 150 -0.56 9.39 10.18
C PHE A 150 0.17 10.39 9.27
N GLN A 151 0.56 11.57 9.78
CA GLN A 151 1.40 12.52 9.03
C GLN A 151 2.81 11.97 8.82
N GLU A 152 3.43 11.42 9.85
CA GLU A 152 4.75 10.78 9.76
C GLU A 152 4.73 9.58 8.81
N ALA A 153 3.69 8.74 8.89
CA ALA A 153 3.48 7.62 7.99
C ALA A 153 3.27 8.09 6.54
N GLU A 154 2.48 9.15 6.31
CA GLU A 154 2.33 9.74 4.96
C GLU A 154 3.67 10.20 4.40
N GLU A 155 4.46 10.94 5.18
CA GLU A 155 5.76 11.43 4.75
C GLU A 155 6.69 10.27 4.36
N THR A 156 6.71 9.23 5.17
CA THR A 156 7.50 8.03 4.94
C THR A 156 7.05 7.30 3.67
N TYR A 157 5.74 7.05 3.50
CA TYR A 157 5.20 6.41 2.30
C TYR A 157 5.47 7.20 1.02
N ARG A 158 5.31 8.52 1.07
CA ARG A 158 5.62 9.41 -0.05
C ARG A 158 7.10 9.34 -0.44
N ASN A 159 7.99 9.36 0.56
CA ASN A 159 9.43 9.29 0.35
C ASN A 159 9.81 7.95 -0.31
N LEU A 160 9.33 6.83 0.24
CA LEU A 160 9.54 5.49 -0.32
C LEU A 160 9.01 5.38 -1.75
N ARG A 161 7.77 5.84 -2.00
CA ARG A 161 7.17 5.86 -3.34
C ARG A 161 8.06 6.58 -4.35
N LEU A 162 8.50 7.80 -4.04
CA LEU A 162 9.29 8.60 -4.98
C LEU A 162 10.62 7.94 -5.34
N HIS A 163 11.29 7.30 -4.38
CA HIS A 163 12.55 6.60 -4.63
C HIS A 163 12.33 5.29 -5.40
N LEU A 164 11.26 4.55 -5.12
CA LEU A 164 10.90 3.35 -5.88
C LEU A 164 10.48 3.67 -7.32
N GLU A 165 9.73 4.76 -7.54
CA GLU A 165 9.40 5.26 -8.89
C GLU A 165 10.68 5.60 -9.67
N LYS A 166 11.65 6.28 -9.04
CA LYS A 166 12.95 6.59 -9.66
C LYS A 166 13.78 5.34 -9.95
N ALA A 167 13.64 4.28 -9.15
CA ALA A 167 14.32 3.01 -9.35
C ALA A 167 13.62 2.11 -10.41
N GLY A 168 12.45 2.50 -10.92
CA GLY A 168 11.66 1.68 -11.86
C GLY A 168 10.86 0.56 -11.18
N LEU A 169 10.73 0.58 -9.85
CA LEU A 169 10.01 -0.43 -9.08
C LEU A 169 8.53 -0.06 -8.92
N PHE A 170 7.81 0.05 -10.05
CA PHE A 170 6.48 0.64 -10.11
C PHE A 170 5.39 -0.12 -9.34
N GLU A 171 5.47 -1.45 -9.26
CA GLU A 171 4.50 -2.23 -8.48
C GLU A 171 4.55 -1.89 -6.98
N GLN A 172 5.76 -1.86 -6.41
CA GLN A 172 5.97 -1.49 -5.01
C GLN A 172 5.62 -0.02 -4.78
N ALA A 173 6.01 0.86 -5.71
CA ALA A 173 5.65 2.27 -5.64
C ALA A 173 4.13 2.49 -5.64
N GLY A 174 3.36 1.72 -6.43
CA GLY A 174 1.90 1.77 -6.44
C GLY A 174 1.28 1.33 -5.11
N LEU A 175 1.84 0.31 -4.45
CA LEU A 175 1.42 -0.08 -3.11
C LEU A 175 1.64 1.04 -2.09
N PHE A 176 2.80 1.70 -2.13
CA PHE A 176 3.10 2.81 -1.23
C PHE A 176 2.29 4.07 -1.55
N PHE A 177 1.97 4.32 -2.81
CA PHE A 177 1.05 5.38 -3.22
C PHE A 177 -0.35 5.18 -2.61
N HIS A 178 -0.87 3.95 -2.71
CA HIS A 178 -2.17 3.62 -2.11
C HIS A 178 -2.15 3.92 -0.60
N ARG A 179 -1.11 3.46 0.10
CA ARG A 179 -0.94 3.69 1.54
C ARG A 179 -0.78 5.17 1.89
N GLU A 180 -0.01 5.94 1.12
CA GLU A 180 0.12 7.40 1.24
C GLU A 180 -1.27 8.07 1.23
N MET A 181 -2.11 7.70 0.25
CA MET A 181 -3.46 8.26 0.11
C MET A 181 -4.40 7.85 1.25
N VAL A 182 -4.27 6.61 1.77
CA VAL A 182 -5.01 6.16 2.95
C VAL A 182 -4.61 6.99 4.18
N MET A 183 -3.31 7.26 4.39
CA MET A 183 -2.85 8.08 5.51
C MET A 183 -3.39 9.51 5.42
N ARG A 184 -3.34 10.13 4.24
CA ARG A 184 -3.97 11.44 3.99
C ARG A 184 -5.44 11.46 4.36
N ARG A 185 -6.19 10.41 3.98
CA ARG A 185 -7.62 10.30 4.29
C ARG A 185 -7.86 10.17 5.80
N LEU A 186 -7.01 9.47 6.53
CA LEU A 186 -7.16 9.27 7.98
C LEU A 186 -6.95 10.56 8.79
N GLN A 187 -6.17 11.51 8.25
CA GLN A 187 -5.98 12.85 8.84
C GLN A 187 -7.24 13.74 8.71
N ILE A 188 -8.15 13.44 7.77
CA ILE A 188 -9.38 14.21 7.57
C ILE A 188 -10.41 13.82 8.66
N PRO A 189 -11.16 14.78 9.24
CA PRO A 189 -12.23 14.50 10.19
C PRO A 189 -13.22 13.44 9.68
N ARG A 190 -13.72 12.58 10.59
CA ARG A 190 -14.60 11.43 10.25
C ARG A 190 -15.86 11.85 9.48
N TYR A 191 -16.51 12.94 9.89
CA TYR A 191 -17.75 13.44 9.28
C TYR A 191 -17.49 14.55 8.26
N SER A 192 -16.63 14.27 7.27
CA SER A 192 -16.32 15.22 6.20
C SER A 192 -16.68 14.65 4.83
N ALA A 193 -17.37 15.45 4.00
CA ALA A 193 -17.66 15.10 2.61
C ALA A 193 -16.37 14.77 1.82
N LYS A 194 -15.26 15.44 2.13
CA LYS A 194 -13.94 15.15 1.52
C LYS A 194 -13.44 13.74 1.87
N ARG A 195 -13.63 13.31 3.11
CA ARG A 195 -13.24 11.97 3.56
C ARG A 195 -14.10 10.89 2.90
N LEU A 196 -15.41 11.14 2.80
CA LEU A 196 -16.34 10.24 2.12
C LEU A 196 -15.99 10.10 0.63
N LEU A 197 -15.72 11.22 -0.06
CA LEU A 197 -15.30 11.20 -1.45
C LEU A 197 -13.98 10.42 -1.64
N SER A 198 -12.98 10.68 -0.78
CA SER A 198 -11.69 9.96 -0.81
C SER A 198 -11.87 8.46 -0.56
N TRP A 199 -12.79 8.08 0.33
CA TRP A 199 -13.14 6.68 0.57
C TRP A 199 -13.85 6.05 -0.64
N LEU A 200 -14.77 6.75 -1.31
CA LEU A 200 -15.40 6.28 -2.54
C LEU A 200 -14.38 6.03 -3.66
N VAL A 201 -13.43 6.95 -3.84
CA VAL A 201 -12.36 6.79 -4.85
C VAL A 201 -11.48 5.57 -4.57
N ASP A 202 -11.16 5.31 -3.29
CA ASP A 202 -10.44 4.10 -2.87
C ASP A 202 -11.24 2.83 -3.15
N LEU A 203 -12.53 2.84 -2.80
CA LEU A 203 -13.43 1.72 -3.05
C LEU A 203 -13.51 1.37 -4.55
N PHE A 204 -13.76 2.36 -5.41
CA PHE A 204 -13.98 2.13 -6.83
C PHE A 204 -12.70 1.82 -7.62
N SER A 205 -11.58 2.45 -7.29
CA SER A 205 -10.37 2.41 -8.14
C SER A 205 -9.09 2.08 -7.39
N GLY A 206 -9.11 2.00 -6.06
CA GLY A 206 -7.91 1.94 -5.23
C GLY A 206 -7.01 3.14 -5.48
N TYR A 207 -7.57 4.34 -5.57
CA TYR A 207 -6.87 5.56 -5.98
C TYR A 207 -6.23 5.48 -7.38
N GLY A 208 -6.83 4.67 -8.26
CA GLY A 208 -6.35 4.41 -9.60
C GLY A 208 -5.14 3.47 -9.69
N GLU A 209 -4.88 2.66 -8.65
CA GLU A 209 -3.85 1.62 -8.66
C GLU A 209 -4.42 0.20 -8.82
N LYS A 210 -5.74 0.02 -8.64
CA LYS A 210 -6.40 -1.31 -8.61
C LYS A 210 -7.48 -1.41 -9.71
N PRO A 211 -7.12 -1.73 -10.97
CA PRO A 211 -8.10 -1.85 -12.07
C PRO A 211 -9.18 -2.91 -11.79
N LEU A 212 -8.82 -3.98 -11.07
CA LEU A 212 -9.77 -5.03 -10.70
C LEU A 212 -10.93 -4.51 -9.83
N ASN A 213 -10.71 -3.49 -9.00
CA ASN A 213 -11.79 -2.88 -8.21
C ASN A 213 -12.86 -2.27 -9.12
N VAL A 214 -12.45 -1.66 -10.23
CA VAL A 214 -13.38 -1.04 -11.20
C VAL A 214 -14.22 -2.11 -11.88
N VAL A 215 -13.60 -3.25 -12.24
CA VAL A 215 -14.31 -4.40 -12.83
C VAL A 215 -15.31 -5.01 -11.85
N LEU A 216 -14.89 -5.26 -10.61
CA LEU A 216 -15.77 -5.80 -9.57
C LEU A 216 -16.92 -4.86 -9.25
N PHE A 217 -16.66 -3.56 -9.18
CA PHE A 217 -17.71 -2.55 -9.02
C PHE A 217 -18.71 -2.58 -10.19
N SER A 218 -18.21 -2.68 -11.43
CA SER A 218 -19.05 -2.78 -12.63
C SER A 218 -19.97 -4.00 -12.58
N LEU A 219 -19.42 -5.18 -12.27
CA LEU A 219 -20.19 -6.42 -12.14
C LEU A 219 -21.21 -6.34 -10.99
N GLY A 220 -20.84 -5.73 -9.88
CA GLY A 220 -21.75 -5.49 -8.75
C GLY A 220 -22.90 -4.55 -9.11
N LEU A 221 -22.62 -3.47 -9.83
CA LEU A 221 -23.65 -2.53 -10.29
C LEU A 221 -24.61 -3.20 -11.28
N ILE A 222 -24.08 -3.95 -12.24
CA ILE A 222 -24.89 -4.72 -13.20
C ILE A 222 -25.79 -5.72 -12.47
N GLY A 223 -25.24 -6.48 -11.52
CA GLY A 223 -26.04 -7.42 -10.71
C GLY A 223 -27.13 -6.71 -9.91
N PHE A 224 -26.81 -5.58 -9.28
CA PHE A 224 -27.75 -4.80 -8.48
C PHE A 224 -28.87 -4.18 -9.33
N CYS A 225 -28.53 -3.55 -10.46
CA CYS A 225 -29.49 -2.99 -11.39
C CYS A 225 -30.36 -4.08 -12.03
N GLY A 226 -29.78 -5.22 -12.44
CA GLY A 226 -30.52 -6.38 -12.92
C GLY A 226 -31.56 -6.90 -11.90
N LEU A 227 -31.20 -6.94 -10.62
CA LEU A 227 -32.15 -7.28 -9.55
C LEU A 227 -33.24 -6.21 -9.37
N LEU A 228 -32.88 -4.92 -9.45
CA LEU A 228 -33.89 -3.84 -9.40
C LEU A 228 -34.85 -3.92 -10.58
N TYR A 229 -34.36 -4.21 -11.78
CA TYR A 229 -35.21 -4.42 -12.96
C TYR A 229 -36.13 -5.61 -12.80
N PHE A 230 -35.64 -6.70 -12.22
CA PHE A 230 -36.47 -7.87 -11.93
C PHE A 230 -37.59 -7.55 -10.91
N LEU A 231 -37.34 -6.64 -9.96
CA LEU A 231 -38.33 -6.20 -8.98
C LEU A 231 -39.33 -5.18 -9.54
N VAL A 232 -38.87 -4.24 -10.37
CA VAL A 232 -39.70 -3.16 -10.93
C VAL A 232 -40.48 -3.61 -12.16
N GLY A 233 -39.91 -4.54 -12.92
CA GLY A 233 -40.42 -5.02 -14.19
C GLY A 233 -39.88 -4.25 -15.39
N VAL A 234 -39.52 -4.98 -16.45
CA VAL A 234 -39.08 -4.46 -17.76
C VAL A 234 -39.87 -5.17 -18.85
N GLN A 235 -40.06 -4.60 -20.04
CA GLN A 235 -40.84 -5.27 -21.10
C GLN A 235 -39.95 -5.73 -22.24
N GLN A 236 -40.26 -6.92 -22.75
CA GLN A 236 -39.75 -7.43 -24.02
C GLN A 236 -40.94 -7.61 -24.96
N GLY A 237 -41.11 -6.69 -25.91
CA GLY A 237 -42.34 -6.59 -26.70
C GLY A 237 -43.57 -6.34 -25.81
N ASP A 238 -44.59 -7.19 -25.90
CA ASP A 238 -45.83 -7.10 -25.11
C ASP A 238 -45.78 -7.88 -23.77
N ARG A 239 -44.66 -8.55 -23.46
CA ARG A 239 -44.54 -9.35 -22.23
C ARG A 239 -43.80 -8.58 -21.13
N PRO A 240 -44.44 -8.34 -19.97
CA PRO A 240 -43.72 -7.84 -18.80
C PRO A 240 -42.84 -8.96 -18.23
N MET A 241 -41.54 -8.71 -18.15
CA MET A 241 -40.58 -9.53 -17.43
C MET A 241 -40.38 -8.95 -16.04
N GLY A 242 -40.53 -9.76 -15.02
CA GLY A 242 -40.38 -9.35 -13.62
C GLY A 242 -40.91 -10.42 -12.68
N ILE A 243 -40.78 -10.20 -11.38
CA ILE A 243 -41.25 -11.17 -10.41
C ILE A 243 -42.78 -11.31 -10.49
N ALA A 244 -43.26 -12.51 -10.86
CA ALA A 244 -44.67 -12.86 -10.74
C ALA A 244 -44.83 -14.10 -9.86
N PHE A 245 -45.67 -13.98 -8.83
CA PHE A 245 -45.95 -15.07 -7.89
C PHE A 245 -46.73 -16.24 -8.53
N GLU A 246 -47.25 -16.04 -9.73
CA GLU A 246 -47.99 -17.05 -10.51
C GLU A 246 -47.07 -17.88 -11.43
N HIS A 247 -45.82 -17.45 -11.64
CA HIS A 247 -44.87 -18.12 -12.52
C HIS A 247 -44.05 -19.20 -11.81
N SER A 248 -43.67 -20.23 -12.58
CA SER A 248 -42.77 -21.28 -12.09
C SER A 248 -41.37 -20.71 -11.76
N LEU A 249 -40.65 -21.36 -10.83
CA LEU A 249 -39.28 -20.97 -10.46
C LEU A 249 -38.35 -20.85 -11.68
N MET A 250 -38.50 -21.75 -12.65
CA MET A 250 -37.70 -21.73 -13.88
C MET A 250 -38.01 -20.52 -14.76
N SER A 251 -39.28 -20.11 -14.83
CA SER A 251 -39.69 -18.90 -15.56
C SER A 251 -39.11 -17.64 -14.91
N ASN A 252 -39.25 -17.51 -13.59
CA ASN A 252 -38.69 -16.38 -12.85
C ASN A 252 -37.15 -16.30 -12.98
N LEU A 253 -36.46 -17.44 -13.09
CA LEU A 253 -35.03 -17.47 -13.34
C LEU A 253 -34.67 -16.98 -14.75
N MET A 254 -35.46 -17.33 -15.77
CA MET A 254 -35.27 -16.83 -17.13
C MET A 254 -35.54 -15.33 -17.22
N ASP A 255 -36.58 -14.83 -16.54
CA ASP A 255 -36.89 -13.40 -16.47
C ASP A 255 -35.77 -12.62 -15.76
N LEU A 256 -35.18 -13.18 -14.70
CA LEU A 256 -34.00 -12.60 -14.04
C LEU A 256 -32.79 -12.53 -14.97
N LEU A 257 -32.51 -13.59 -15.74
CA LEU A 257 -31.43 -13.58 -16.73
C LEU A 257 -31.68 -12.55 -17.84
N GLY A 258 -32.92 -12.37 -18.27
CA GLY A 258 -33.33 -11.31 -19.19
C GLY A 258 -33.10 -9.90 -18.61
N CYS A 259 -33.43 -9.69 -17.33
CA CYS A 259 -33.15 -8.43 -16.64
C CYS A 259 -31.66 -8.15 -16.45
N LEU A 260 -30.86 -9.18 -16.17
CA LEU A 260 -29.39 -9.08 -16.12
C LEU A 260 -28.82 -8.75 -17.50
N TYR A 261 -29.31 -9.38 -18.56
CA TYR A 261 -28.93 -9.05 -19.93
C TYR A 261 -29.26 -7.59 -20.26
N PHE A 262 -30.46 -7.12 -19.92
CA PHE A 262 -30.84 -5.71 -20.09
C PHE A 262 -29.92 -4.75 -19.34
N SER A 263 -29.54 -5.09 -18.11
CA SER A 263 -28.58 -4.32 -17.31
C SER A 263 -27.20 -4.26 -17.97
N VAL A 264 -26.66 -5.38 -18.48
CA VAL A 264 -25.38 -5.39 -19.21
C VAL A 264 -25.44 -4.46 -20.43
N VAL A 265 -26.50 -4.54 -21.23
CA VAL A 265 -26.68 -3.72 -22.43
C VAL A 265 -26.82 -2.24 -22.09
N THR A 266 -27.50 -1.93 -20.99
CA THR A 266 -27.71 -0.56 -20.49
C THR A 266 -26.41 0.02 -19.93
N PHE A 267 -25.71 -0.73 -19.08
CA PHE A 267 -24.42 -0.35 -18.48
C PHE A 267 -23.35 -0.09 -19.55
N THR A 268 -23.30 -0.93 -20.59
CA THR A 268 -22.37 -0.77 -21.72
C THR A 268 -22.82 0.28 -22.73
N THR A 269 -24.02 0.85 -22.56
CA THR A 269 -24.63 1.84 -23.46
C THR A 269 -24.83 1.36 -24.90
N LEU A 270 -24.93 0.03 -25.11
CA LEU A 270 -25.12 -0.58 -26.43
C LEU A 270 -26.53 -0.38 -26.98
N GLY A 271 -27.55 -0.57 -26.14
CA GLY A 271 -28.95 -0.28 -26.45
C GLY A 271 -29.54 -1.02 -27.67
N TYR A 272 -29.60 -2.36 -27.66
CA TYR A 272 -30.15 -3.15 -28.77
C TYR A 272 -31.65 -2.93 -29.06
N GLY A 273 -32.39 -2.38 -28.10
CA GLY A 273 -33.80 -2.00 -28.29
C GLY A 273 -34.81 -3.15 -28.25
N ASP A 274 -34.36 -4.36 -27.93
CA ASP A 274 -35.17 -5.55 -27.76
C ASP A 274 -35.95 -5.57 -26.43
N ILE A 275 -35.38 -4.95 -25.40
CA ILE A 275 -35.96 -4.77 -24.08
C ILE A 275 -36.05 -3.28 -23.76
N SER A 276 -37.20 -2.82 -23.26
CA SER A 276 -37.43 -1.40 -22.97
C SER A 276 -37.91 -1.15 -21.52
N PRO A 277 -37.38 -0.11 -20.86
CA PRO A 277 -37.75 0.23 -19.49
C PRO A 277 -39.08 1.00 -19.45
N HIS A 278 -39.92 0.62 -18.50
CA HIS A 278 -41.24 1.22 -18.26
C HIS A 278 -41.35 1.73 -16.82
N GLY A 279 -42.17 2.76 -16.62
CA GLY A 279 -42.39 3.33 -15.28
C GLY A 279 -41.09 3.72 -14.57
N LEU A 280 -40.87 3.16 -13.38
CA LEU A 280 -39.70 3.43 -12.54
C LEU A 280 -38.40 2.82 -13.07
N ALA A 281 -38.43 1.90 -14.05
CA ALA A 281 -37.22 1.35 -14.65
C ALA A 281 -36.47 2.39 -15.53
N ARG A 282 -37.17 3.42 -16.03
CA ARG A 282 -36.56 4.46 -16.88
C ARG A 282 -35.48 5.30 -16.17
N PRO A 283 -35.75 5.91 -15.00
CA PRO A 283 -34.71 6.64 -14.27
C PRO A 283 -33.58 5.73 -13.80
N ILE A 284 -33.86 4.47 -13.48
CA ILE A 284 -32.83 3.48 -13.10
C ILE A 284 -31.90 3.21 -14.29
N ALA A 285 -32.45 2.98 -15.49
CA ALA A 285 -31.69 2.78 -16.71
C ALA A 285 -30.87 4.01 -17.11
N ALA A 286 -31.43 5.20 -16.99
CA ALA A 286 -30.69 6.44 -17.24
C ALA A 286 -29.50 6.61 -16.28
N PHE A 287 -29.70 6.32 -14.99
CA PHE A 287 -28.64 6.37 -13.98
C PHE A 287 -27.58 5.29 -14.22
N GLU A 288 -27.98 4.07 -14.52
CA GLU A 288 -27.07 2.96 -14.82
C GLU A 288 -26.21 3.26 -16.05
N ALA A 289 -26.80 3.74 -17.14
CA ALA A 289 -26.06 4.10 -18.35
C ALA A 289 -25.05 5.25 -18.07
N PHE A 290 -25.45 6.25 -17.29
CA PHE A 290 -24.56 7.34 -16.88
C PHE A 290 -23.37 6.82 -16.06
N VAL A 291 -23.62 6.02 -15.02
CA VAL A 291 -22.56 5.43 -14.18
C VAL A 291 -21.69 4.46 -14.98
N GLY A 292 -22.28 3.68 -15.89
CA GLY A 292 -21.57 2.74 -16.75
C GLY A 292 -20.56 3.44 -17.66
N SER A 293 -20.98 4.52 -18.33
CA SER A 293 -20.09 5.31 -19.20
C SER A 293 -18.89 5.89 -18.42
N PHE A 294 -19.12 6.41 -17.21
CA PHE A 294 -18.06 6.94 -16.34
C PHE A 294 -17.12 5.82 -15.85
N THR A 295 -17.68 4.66 -15.50
CA THR A 295 -16.91 3.52 -14.99
C THR A 295 -16.03 2.90 -16.07
N MET A 296 -16.51 2.80 -17.32
CA MET A 296 -15.71 2.34 -18.45
C MET A 296 -14.56 3.31 -18.77
N ALA A 297 -14.82 4.62 -18.74
CA ALA A 297 -13.77 5.63 -18.90
C ALA A 297 -12.71 5.52 -17.77
N LEU A 298 -13.15 5.38 -16.52
CA LEU A 298 -12.28 5.19 -15.37
C LEU A 298 -11.45 3.89 -15.51
N PHE A 299 -12.06 2.79 -15.94
CA PHE A 299 -11.37 1.52 -16.17
C PHE A 299 -10.22 1.70 -17.17
N VAL A 300 -10.48 2.32 -18.32
CA VAL A 300 -9.44 2.57 -19.34
C VAL A 300 -8.31 3.41 -18.76
N VAL A 301 -8.60 4.49 -18.04
CA VAL A 301 -7.58 5.35 -17.43
C VAL A 301 -6.73 4.58 -16.41
N VAL A 302 -7.37 3.83 -15.52
CA VAL A 302 -6.67 3.06 -14.48
C VAL A 302 -5.85 1.92 -15.09
N PHE A 303 -6.40 1.25 -16.11
CA PHE A 303 -5.73 0.18 -16.83
C PHE A 303 -4.51 0.69 -17.60
N VAL A 304 -4.66 1.78 -18.37
CA VAL A 304 -3.55 2.41 -19.10
C VAL A 304 -2.47 2.85 -18.12
N LYS A 305 -2.83 3.59 -17.06
CA LYS A 305 -1.88 4.02 -16.03
C LYS A 305 -1.10 2.85 -15.44
N LYS A 306 -1.75 1.71 -15.22
CA LYS A 306 -1.14 0.50 -14.65
C LYS A 306 -0.21 -0.22 -15.64
N MET A 307 -0.48 -0.14 -16.94
CA MET A 307 0.32 -0.77 -17.99
C MET A 307 1.49 0.10 -18.47
N THR A 308 1.36 1.43 -18.39
CA THR A 308 2.38 2.39 -18.87
C THR A 308 3.40 2.77 -17.80
N ARG A 309 3.18 2.40 -16.54
CA ARG A 309 4.15 2.53 -15.45
C ARG A 309 4.92 1.23 -15.35
#